data_AF-A0A2G9RKZ5-F1
#
_entry.id   AF-A0A2G9RKZ5-F1
#
_cell.length_a   1.000
_cell.length_b   1.000
_cell.length_c   1.000
_cell.angle_alpha   90.00
_cell.angle_beta   90.00
_cell.angle_gamma   90.00
#
_symmetry.space_group_name_H-M   'P 1'
#
loop_
_entity.id
_entity.type
_entity.pdbx_description
1 polymer ?
#
loop_
_entity_poly.entity_id
_entity_poly.type
_entity_poly.pdbx_seq_one_letter_code
_entity_poly.pdbx_strand_id
1 'polypeptide(L)'
;MQESILKLQETIAENERRIKELSKEIGELEKKRDQEIGGALRSLEESLAEAQRTDTKAQSALDLVKQNLKGEEKKRKDLVKNMDDDAKAVINKEKEVKKITDNFSSLQETSQKDGEAFTAAQQHFNAVSAGLSSNEDGEEATLAGQMMACKNDISKAETEAKQAQMKLKHAQQELKTKQAEVKKMDSGYKKDNEAFEAVKKNKEKLEEEIKKLNYEDGKEEQLLEKRRDLSRNVGRLREAYESLMSRYSSLRFDYRDPEKNWDKNRVKGLIASLITVKDPSSATALEVVAGGRLYNVVVDTEVTGKKLLEKGELKRRLTIIPLNKISARRLGNDTVNVAKNLVGADNVHLALTLVGYDSELQKAMEYIFGTTLVCDTMDNAKKVTFDKRIMTKSVTLGGDTFDPQGTLSGGIFFF
;
A
#
# COMPACT_ATOMS: atom_id res chain seq x y z
N MET A 1 -40.30 78.04 -10.93
CA MET A 1 -39.79 77.23 -12.06
C MET A 1 -38.26 77.25 -12.11
N GLN A 2 -37.59 78.41 -12.07
CA GLN A 2 -36.11 78.51 -12.01
C GLN A 2 -35.46 77.84 -10.80
N GLU A 3 -36.04 77.96 -9.60
CA GLU A 3 -35.49 77.36 -8.37
C GLU A 3 -35.50 75.82 -8.36
N SER A 4 -36.48 75.22 -9.03
CA SER A 4 -36.58 73.77 -9.23
C SER A 4 -35.55 73.26 -10.23
N ILE A 5 -35.20 74.07 -11.24
CA ILE A 5 -34.21 73.74 -12.26
C ILE A 5 -32.80 73.78 -11.63
N LEU A 6 -32.51 74.75 -10.77
CA LEU A 6 -31.24 74.83 -10.04
C LEU A 6 -31.03 73.62 -9.12
N LYS A 7 -32.04 73.21 -8.33
CA LYS A 7 -31.94 72.00 -7.50
C LYS A 7 -31.72 70.72 -8.32
N LEU A 8 -32.37 70.61 -9.49
CA LEU A 8 -32.16 69.49 -10.40
C LEU A 8 -30.74 69.48 -10.99
N GLN A 9 -30.20 70.65 -11.36
CA GLN A 9 -28.81 70.76 -11.84
C GLN A 9 -27.78 70.42 -10.75
N GLU A 10 -28.03 70.81 -9.51
CA GLU A 10 -27.17 70.48 -8.36
C GLU A 10 -27.21 68.97 -8.07
N THR A 11 -28.39 68.36 -8.14
CA THR A 11 -28.56 66.90 -7.97
C THR A 11 -27.89 66.11 -9.11
N ILE A 12 -27.94 66.61 -10.35
CA ILE A 12 -27.24 66.00 -11.49
C ILE A 12 -25.73 66.07 -11.28
N ALA A 13 -25.20 67.22 -10.86
CA ALA A 13 -23.77 67.38 -10.59
C ALA A 13 -23.29 66.47 -9.43
N GLU A 14 -24.10 66.31 -8.39
CA GLU A 14 -23.81 65.38 -7.28
C GLU A 14 -23.84 63.92 -7.76
N ASN A 15 -24.83 63.53 -8.57
CA ASN A 15 -24.90 62.20 -9.16
C ASN A 15 -23.73 61.91 -10.11
N GLU A 16 -23.29 62.89 -10.91
CA GLU A 16 -22.12 62.75 -11.78
C GLU A 16 -20.82 62.55 -10.99
N ARG A 17 -20.65 63.25 -9.86
CA ARG A 17 -19.52 63.03 -8.94
C ARG A 17 -19.57 61.64 -8.35
N ARG A 18 -20.75 61.19 -7.92
CA ARG A 18 -20.97 59.86 -7.33
C ARG A 18 -20.73 58.74 -8.33
N ILE A 19 -21.14 58.93 -9.60
CA ILE A 19 -20.82 58.01 -10.70
C ILE A 19 -19.32 57.93 -10.94
N LYS A 20 -18.59 59.06 -10.89
CA LYS A 20 -17.13 59.06 -11.03
C LYS A 20 -16.43 58.35 -9.87
N GLU A 21 -16.87 58.57 -8.63
CA GLU A 21 -16.33 57.87 -7.46
C GLU A 21 -16.59 56.37 -7.53
N LEU A 22 -17.82 55.95 -7.83
CA LEU A 22 -18.18 54.54 -7.99
C LEU A 22 -17.42 53.89 -9.16
N SER A 23 -17.22 54.60 -10.27
CA SER A 23 -16.42 54.08 -11.40
C SER A 23 -14.96 53.87 -11.01
N LYS A 24 -14.41 54.74 -10.16
CA LYS A 24 -13.05 54.61 -9.63
C LYS A 24 -12.95 53.42 -8.66
N GLU A 25 -13.91 53.26 -7.76
CA GLU A 25 -13.98 52.10 -6.86
C GLU A 25 -14.13 50.78 -7.63
N ILE A 26 -14.97 50.73 -8.67
CA ILE A 26 -15.11 49.56 -9.53
C ILE A 26 -13.78 49.22 -10.20
N GLY A 27 -13.07 50.22 -10.76
CA GLY A 27 -11.75 50.00 -11.36
C GLY A 27 -10.70 49.50 -10.37
N GLU A 28 -10.72 49.98 -9.12
CA GLU A 28 -9.83 49.49 -8.06
C GLU A 28 -10.17 48.06 -7.62
N LEU A 29 -11.47 47.71 -7.53
CA LEU A 29 -11.94 46.36 -7.23
C LEU A 29 -11.64 45.37 -8.36
N GLU A 30 -11.80 45.76 -9.62
CA GLU A 30 -11.42 44.95 -10.78
C GLU A 30 -9.91 44.69 -10.80
N LYS A 31 -9.10 45.70 -10.47
CA LYS A 31 -7.65 45.55 -10.39
C LYS A 31 -7.21 44.63 -9.25
N LYS A 32 -7.87 44.71 -8.08
CA LYS A 32 -7.65 43.76 -6.98
C LYS A 32 -8.07 42.35 -7.36
N ARG A 33 -9.24 42.19 -7.99
CA ARG A 33 -9.74 40.90 -8.49
C ARG A 33 -8.75 40.28 -9.48
N ASP A 34 -8.24 41.05 -10.44
CA ASP A 34 -7.31 40.55 -11.44
C ASP A 34 -5.94 40.21 -10.84
N GLN A 35 -5.50 40.94 -9.80
CA GLN A 35 -4.27 40.62 -9.07
C GLN A 35 -4.40 39.37 -8.20
N GLU A 36 -5.50 39.21 -7.47
CA GLU A 36 -5.73 38.08 -6.56
C GLU A 36 -6.13 36.81 -7.31
N ILE A 37 -6.98 36.93 -8.33
CA ILE A 37 -7.54 35.79 -9.06
C ILE A 37 -6.74 35.51 -10.33
N GLY A 38 -6.38 36.53 -11.12
CA GLY A 38 -5.73 36.30 -12.42
C GLY A 38 -4.35 35.67 -12.31
N GLY A 39 -3.53 36.08 -11.34
CA GLY A 39 -2.21 35.50 -11.11
C GLY A 39 -2.26 34.07 -10.55
N ALA A 40 -3.15 33.83 -9.58
CA ALA A 40 -3.33 32.51 -8.97
C ALA A 40 -3.98 31.51 -9.94
N LEU A 41 -4.98 31.94 -10.72
CA LEU A 41 -5.65 31.10 -11.71
C LEU A 41 -4.66 30.69 -12.81
N ARG A 42 -3.82 31.62 -13.29
CA ARG A 42 -2.83 31.34 -14.33
C ARG A 42 -1.73 30.38 -13.87
N SER A 43 -1.29 30.48 -12.61
CA SER A 43 -0.31 29.52 -12.05
C SER A 43 -0.93 28.13 -11.81
N LEU A 44 -2.21 28.09 -11.44
CA LEU A 44 -2.99 26.85 -11.36
C LEU A 44 -3.20 26.21 -12.74
N GLU A 45 -3.49 27.01 -13.77
CA GLU A 45 -3.61 26.55 -15.16
C GLU A 45 -2.27 26.00 -15.70
N GLU A 46 -1.15 26.67 -15.43
CA GLU A 46 0.19 26.17 -15.78
C GLU A 46 0.52 24.88 -15.04
N SER A 47 0.19 24.79 -13.74
CA SER A 47 0.41 23.58 -12.95
C SER A 47 -0.46 22.41 -13.43
N LEU A 48 -1.70 22.69 -13.83
CA LEU A 48 -2.62 21.70 -14.41
C LEU A 48 -2.10 21.21 -15.77
N ALA A 49 -1.63 22.12 -16.63
CA ALA A 49 -1.07 21.78 -17.93
C ALA A 49 0.17 20.89 -17.79
N GLU A 50 1.06 21.19 -16.83
CA GLU A 50 2.25 20.37 -16.57
C GLU A 50 1.87 19.00 -15.98
N ALA A 51 0.88 18.95 -15.07
CA ALA A 51 0.34 17.70 -14.54
C ALA A 51 -0.30 16.85 -15.65
N GLN A 52 -1.07 17.43 -16.57
CA GLN A 52 -1.65 16.73 -17.71
C GLN A 52 -0.58 16.21 -18.67
N ARG A 53 0.49 16.98 -18.89
CA ARG A 53 1.61 16.58 -19.76
C ARG A 53 2.38 15.40 -19.16
N THR A 54 2.60 15.41 -17.86
CA THR A 54 3.26 14.30 -17.14
C THR A 54 2.39 13.06 -17.11
N ASP A 55 1.09 13.20 -16.88
CA ASP A 55 0.12 12.10 -16.94
C ASP A 55 0.06 11.46 -18.33
N THR A 56 -0.02 12.27 -19.39
CA THR A 56 -0.03 11.77 -20.78
C THR A 56 1.25 11.01 -21.13
N LYS A 57 2.41 11.48 -20.64
CA LYS A 57 3.70 10.76 -20.80
C LYS A 57 3.70 9.44 -20.04
N ALA A 58 3.24 9.42 -18.80
CA ALA A 58 3.16 8.22 -17.98
C ALA A 58 2.21 7.18 -18.60
N GLN A 59 1.05 7.63 -19.09
CA GLN A 59 0.06 6.78 -19.75
C GLN A 59 0.61 6.19 -21.06
N SER A 60 1.33 6.98 -21.86
CA SER A 60 2.00 6.49 -23.07
C SER A 60 3.09 5.45 -22.76
N ALA A 61 3.86 5.66 -21.70
CA ALA A 61 4.87 4.69 -21.24
C ALA A 61 4.23 3.39 -20.73
N LEU A 62 3.11 3.49 -19.99
CA LEU A 62 2.34 2.35 -19.51
C LEU A 62 1.80 1.51 -20.68
N ASP A 63 1.24 2.15 -21.70
CA ASP A 63 0.67 1.47 -22.86
C ASP A 63 1.76 0.77 -23.68
N LEU A 64 2.95 1.38 -23.82
CA LEU A 64 4.11 0.74 -24.43
C LEU A 64 4.54 -0.52 -23.66
N VAL A 65 4.63 -0.44 -22.33
CA VAL A 65 5.00 -1.59 -21.49
C VAL A 65 3.94 -2.70 -21.57
N LYS A 66 2.65 -2.37 -21.58
CA LYS A 66 1.56 -3.34 -21.76
C LYS A 66 1.63 -4.03 -23.13
N GLN A 67 1.94 -3.28 -24.19
CA GLN A 67 2.09 -3.85 -25.53
C GLN A 67 3.30 -4.80 -25.59
N ASN A 68 4.43 -4.41 -24.99
CA ASN A 68 5.61 -5.26 -24.89
C ASN A 68 5.34 -6.53 -24.08
N LEU A 69 4.62 -6.43 -22.95
CA LEU A 69 4.24 -7.57 -22.12
C LEU A 69 3.39 -8.59 -22.92
N LYS A 70 2.37 -8.12 -23.64
CA LYS A 70 1.57 -8.98 -24.53
C LYS A 70 2.43 -9.64 -25.62
N GLY A 71 3.42 -8.94 -26.14
CA GLY A 71 4.39 -9.47 -27.09
C GLY A 71 5.22 -10.61 -26.50
N GLU A 72 5.77 -10.41 -25.30
CA GLU A 72 6.56 -11.42 -24.59
C GLU A 72 5.72 -12.62 -24.12
N GLU A 73 4.48 -12.41 -23.68
CA GLU A 73 3.57 -13.52 -23.37
C GLU A 73 3.27 -14.40 -24.58
N LYS A 74 3.08 -13.78 -25.76
CA LYS A 74 2.89 -14.51 -27.02
C LYS A 74 4.15 -15.30 -27.40
N LYS A 75 5.33 -14.67 -27.34
CA LYS A 75 6.61 -15.36 -27.57
C LYS A 75 6.84 -16.52 -26.61
N ARG A 76 6.52 -16.34 -25.32
CA ARG A 76 6.61 -17.42 -24.32
C ARG A 76 5.71 -18.59 -24.70
N LYS A 77 4.47 -18.32 -25.12
CA LYS A 77 3.52 -19.35 -25.54
C LYS A 77 4.03 -20.11 -26.77
N ASP A 78 4.58 -19.40 -27.75
CA ASP A 78 5.15 -19.99 -28.96
C ASP A 78 6.41 -20.83 -28.64
N LEU A 79 7.30 -20.34 -27.76
CA LEU A 79 8.48 -21.08 -27.31
C LEU A 79 8.13 -22.37 -26.55
N VAL A 80 7.14 -22.31 -25.64
CA VAL A 80 6.67 -23.50 -24.92
C VAL A 80 6.08 -24.53 -25.87
N LYS A 81 5.34 -24.09 -26.89
CA LYS A 81 4.82 -24.97 -27.93
C LYS A 81 5.95 -25.63 -28.73
N ASN A 82 6.94 -24.84 -29.16
CA ASN A 82 8.10 -25.37 -29.88
C ASN A 82 8.90 -26.37 -29.03
N MET A 83 9.10 -26.11 -27.74
CA MET A 83 9.76 -27.07 -26.84
C MET A 83 9.00 -28.40 -26.73
N ASP A 84 7.67 -28.36 -26.69
CA ASP A 84 6.85 -29.57 -26.61
C ASP A 84 6.87 -30.36 -27.93
N ASP A 85 6.90 -29.67 -29.07
CA ASP A 85 7.04 -30.28 -30.40
C ASP A 85 8.44 -30.87 -30.61
N ASP A 86 9.50 -30.17 -30.17
CA ASP A 86 10.89 -30.66 -30.19
C ASP A 86 11.06 -31.88 -29.28
N ALA A 87 10.48 -31.87 -28.09
CA ALA A 87 10.50 -33.03 -27.18
C ALA A 87 9.85 -34.27 -27.82
N LYS A 88 8.71 -34.11 -28.50
CA LYS A 88 8.08 -35.19 -29.27
C LYS A 88 8.96 -35.67 -30.42
N ALA A 89 9.62 -34.75 -31.13
CA ALA A 89 10.52 -35.09 -32.23
C ALA A 89 11.73 -35.90 -31.75
N VAL A 90 12.33 -35.53 -30.60
CA VAL A 90 13.43 -36.28 -29.98
C VAL A 90 12.99 -37.70 -29.63
N ILE A 91 11.85 -37.86 -28.95
CA ILE A 91 11.32 -39.19 -28.59
C ILE A 91 11.08 -40.06 -29.82
N ASN A 92 10.57 -39.49 -30.91
CA ASN A 92 10.36 -40.23 -32.16
C ASN A 92 11.67 -40.61 -32.83
N LYS A 93 12.66 -39.70 -32.88
CA LYS A 93 13.98 -40.02 -33.42
C LYS A 93 14.74 -41.05 -32.58
N GLU A 94 14.63 -41.01 -31.26
CA GLU A 94 15.20 -42.05 -30.40
C GLU A 94 14.60 -43.43 -30.70
N LYS A 95 13.29 -43.52 -30.95
CA LYS A 95 12.63 -44.76 -31.37
C LYS A 95 13.11 -45.24 -32.74
N GLU A 96 13.29 -44.33 -33.71
CA GLU A 96 13.83 -44.68 -35.03
C GLU A 96 15.28 -45.15 -34.96
N VAL A 97 16.14 -44.44 -34.22
CA VAL A 97 17.53 -44.83 -34.00
C VAL A 97 17.58 -46.22 -33.37
N LYS A 98 16.76 -46.48 -32.34
CA LYS A 98 16.71 -47.79 -31.71
C LYS A 98 16.32 -48.90 -32.70
N LYS A 99 15.29 -48.68 -33.54
CA LYS A 99 14.91 -49.62 -34.60
C LYS A 99 16.03 -49.85 -35.62
N ILE A 100 16.73 -48.80 -36.03
CA ILE A 100 17.84 -48.91 -36.98
C ILE A 100 19.00 -49.68 -36.34
N THR A 101 19.30 -49.43 -35.06
CA THR A 101 20.33 -50.17 -34.32
C THR A 101 19.99 -51.65 -34.19
N ASP A 102 18.73 -51.99 -33.86
CA ASP A 102 18.27 -53.39 -33.78
C ASP A 102 18.30 -54.09 -35.14
N ASN A 103 17.93 -53.38 -36.22
CA ASN A 103 18.04 -53.92 -37.58
C ASN A 103 19.50 -54.11 -37.98
N PHE A 104 20.38 -53.16 -37.67
CA PHE A 104 21.80 -53.24 -38.00
C PHE A 104 22.48 -54.42 -37.29
N SER A 105 22.19 -54.65 -36.01
CA SER A 105 22.74 -55.79 -35.27
C SER A 105 22.28 -57.13 -35.86
N SER A 106 20.99 -57.24 -36.24
CA SER A 106 20.47 -58.45 -36.90
C SER A 106 21.11 -58.69 -38.28
N LEU A 107 21.35 -57.62 -39.05
CA LEU A 107 21.99 -57.71 -40.36
C LEU A 107 23.47 -58.10 -40.22
N GLN A 108 24.15 -57.59 -39.18
CA GLN A 108 25.53 -57.92 -38.86
C GLN A 108 25.69 -59.39 -38.47
N GLU A 109 24.80 -59.92 -37.62
CA GLU A 109 24.79 -61.35 -37.29
C GLU A 109 24.54 -62.22 -38.53
N THR A 110 23.62 -61.81 -39.39
CA THR A 110 23.31 -62.54 -40.64
C THR A 110 24.52 -62.55 -41.58
N SER A 111 25.16 -61.39 -41.77
CA SER A 111 26.38 -61.29 -42.59
C SER A 111 27.53 -62.12 -42.05
N GLN A 112 27.67 -62.24 -40.72
CA GLN A 112 28.70 -63.07 -40.11
C GLN A 112 28.44 -64.56 -40.36
N LYS A 113 27.19 -65.01 -40.20
CA LYS A 113 26.78 -66.39 -40.51
C LYS A 113 26.96 -66.72 -42.00
N ASP A 114 26.60 -65.81 -42.89
CA ASP A 114 26.78 -65.99 -44.33
C ASP A 114 28.27 -66.07 -44.71
N GLY A 115 29.13 -65.29 -44.05
CA GLY A 115 30.59 -65.36 -44.23
C GLY A 115 31.19 -66.69 -43.74
N GLU A 116 30.73 -67.20 -42.59
CA GLU A 116 31.12 -68.51 -42.07
C GLU A 116 30.63 -69.65 -42.99
N ALA A 117 29.39 -69.57 -43.47
CA ALA A 117 28.81 -70.54 -44.41
C ALA A 117 29.53 -70.52 -45.76
N PHE A 118 29.90 -69.34 -46.26
CA PHE A 118 30.72 -69.21 -47.47
C PHE A 118 32.09 -69.86 -47.29
N THR A 119 32.76 -69.61 -46.16
CA THR A 119 34.06 -70.20 -45.86
C THR A 119 33.98 -71.72 -45.77
N ALA A 120 32.92 -72.25 -45.12
CA ALA A 120 32.67 -73.68 -45.04
C ALA A 120 32.35 -74.30 -46.40
N ALA A 121 31.53 -73.63 -47.23
CA ALA A 121 31.23 -74.06 -48.59
C ALA A 121 32.49 -74.05 -49.48
N GLN A 122 33.36 -73.04 -49.31
CA GLN A 122 34.64 -72.97 -50.01
C GLN A 122 35.59 -74.09 -49.59
N GLN A 123 35.67 -74.42 -48.29
CA GLN A 123 36.43 -75.56 -47.79
C GLN A 123 35.86 -76.90 -48.28
N HIS A 124 34.54 -77.04 -48.32
CA HIS A 124 33.87 -78.26 -48.79
C HIS A 124 33.99 -78.43 -50.32
N PHE A 125 33.96 -77.33 -51.08
CA PHE A 125 34.28 -77.31 -52.50
C PHE A 125 35.75 -77.70 -52.73
N ASN A 126 36.68 -77.12 -51.96
CA ASN A 126 38.11 -77.47 -52.04
C ASN A 126 38.37 -78.94 -51.69
N ALA A 127 37.62 -79.52 -50.74
CA ALA A 127 37.74 -80.93 -50.36
C ALA A 127 37.16 -81.89 -51.41
N VAL A 128 36.05 -81.53 -52.06
CA VAL A 128 35.44 -82.32 -53.15
C VAL A 128 36.27 -82.22 -54.44
N SER A 129 36.87 -81.06 -54.70
CA SER A 129 37.77 -80.83 -55.83
C SER A 129 39.14 -81.51 -55.64
N ALA A 130 39.56 -81.84 -54.41
CA ALA A 130 40.87 -82.45 -54.10
C ALA A 130 40.93 -83.98 -54.30
N GLY A 131 39.93 -84.58 -54.95
CA GLY A 131 39.89 -86.00 -55.29
C GLY A 131 40.61 -86.39 -56.58
N LEU A 132 41.72 -85.73 -56.98
CA LEU A 132 42.84 -86.18 -57.83
C LEU A 132 43.75 -84.99 -58.21
N SER A 133 45.04 -85.26 -58.37
CA SER A 133 46.15 -84.30 -58.56
C SER A 133 46.02 -83.41 -59.80
N SER A 134 46.05 -82.06 -59.61
CA SER A 134 46.75 -81.04 -60.40
C SER A 134 46.42 -79.61 -59.91
N ASN A 135 47.33 -78.66 -60.17
CA ASN A 135 47.51 -77.32 -59.57
C ASN A 135 46.26 -76.43 -59.30
N GLU A 136 46.50 -75.48 -58.37
CA GLU A 136 45.65 -74.47 -57.70
C GLU A 136 44.56 -73.72 -58.49
N ASP A 137 44.42 -73.86 -59.80
CA ASP A 137 43.44 -73.07 -60.58
C ASP A 137 42.57 -73.84 -61.57
N GLY A 138 42.68 -75.17 -61.73
CA GLY A 138 41.65 -75.96 -62.42
C GLY A 138 41.22 -75.51 -63.83
N GLU A 139 42.01 -74.69 -64.54
CA GLU A 139 41.83 -74.33 -65.94
C GLU A 139 43.03 -74.80 -66.77
N GLU A 140 42.78 -75.39 -67.94
CA GLU A 140 43.83 -75.63 -68.94
C GLU A 140 44.34 -74.28 -69.46
N ALA A 141 45.42 -73.77 -68.86
CA ALA A 141 46.05 -72.53 -69.31
C ALA A 141 47.54 -72.75 -69.61
N THR A 142 47.96 -72.33 -70.80
CA THR A 142 49.37 -72.24 -71.19
C THR A 142 50.12 -71.28 -70.25
N LEU A 143 51.45 -71.42 -70.11
CA LEU A 143 52.31 -70.60 -69.25
C LEU A 143 52.10 -69.07 -69.43
N ALA A 144 51.61 -68.65 -70.61
CA ALA A 144 51.23 -67.27 -70.92
C ALA A 144 49.95 -66.80 -70.19
N GLY A 145 48.98 -67.69 -69.94
CA GLY A 145 47.74 -67.40 -69.22
C GLY A 145 47.97 -67.17 -67.73
N GLN A 146 48.79 -67.99 -67.09
CA GLN A 146 49.20 -67.79 -65.69
C GLN A 146 49.99 -66.49 -65.51
N MET A 147 50.84 -66.13 -66.49
CA MET A 147 51.58 -64.86 -66.46
C MET A 147 50.65 -63.64 -66.63
N MET A 148 49.57 -63.75 -67.41
CA MET A 148 48.54 -62.71 -67.51
C MET A 148 47.69 -62.60 -66.25
N ALA A 149 47.30 -63.72 -65.63
CA ALA A 149 46.54 -63.72 -64.38
C ALA A 149 47.35 -63.06 -63.25
N CYS A 150 48.61 -63.50 -63.05
CA CYS A 150 49.51 -62.89 -62.07
C CYS A 150 49.74 -61.39 -62.33
N LYS A 151 49.84 -60.97 -63.60
CA LYS A 151 50.00 -59.55 -63.96
C LYS A 151 48.72 -58.73 -63.70
N ASN A 152 47.55 -59.32 -63.92
CA ASN A 152 46.26 -58.70 -63.57
C ASN A 152 46.08 -58.61 -62.06
N ASP A 153 46.49 -59.61 -61.29
CA ASP A 153 46.42 -59.60 -59.83
C ASP A 153 47.39 -58.59 -59.21
N ILE A 154 48.61 -58.49 -59.75
CA ILE A 154 49.55 -57.42 -59.40
C ILE A 154 48.94 -56.04 -59.68
N SER A 155 48.28 -55.88 -60.83
CA SER A 155 47.64 -54.60 -61.21
C SER A 155 46.44 -54.28 -60.31
N LYS A 156 45.63 -55.27 -59.93
CA LYS A 156 44.54 -55.12 -58.95
C LYS A 156 45.09 -54.76 -57.58
N ALA A 157 46.08 -55.50 -57.08
CA ALA A 157 46.71 -55.24 -55.79
C ALA A 157 47.38 -53.86 -55.74
N GLU A 158 48.02 -53.41 -56.83
CA GLU A 158 48.54 -52.03 -56.93
C GLU A 158 47.42 -50.98 -56.88
N THR A 159 46.28 -51.25 -57.53
CA THR A 159 45.14 -50.34 -57.54
C THR A 159 44.49 -50.26 -56.16
N GLU A 160 44.32 -51.40 -55.49
CA GLU A 160 43.81 -51.49 -54.12
C GLU A 160 44.76 -50.84 -53.11
N ALA A 161 46.06 -51.06 -53.25
CA ALA A 161 47.07 -50.41 -52.42
C ALA A 161 47.02 -48.89 -52.59
N LYS A 162 46.93 -48.38 -53.83
CA LYS A 162 46.77 -46.94 -54.10
C LYS A 162 45.46 -46.39 -53.52
N GLN A 163 44.35 -47.10 -53.65
CA GLN A 163 43.07 -46.69 -53.06
C GLN A 163 43.12 -46.67 -51.54
N ALA A 164 43.71 -47.69 -50.91
CA ALA A 164 43.89 -47.76 -49.46
C ALA A 164 44.79 -46.63 -48.96
N GLN A 165 45.88 -46.34 -49.68
CA GLN A 165 46.80 -45.26 -49.33
C GLN A 165 46.13 -43.88 -49.46
N MET A 166 45.25 -43.69 -50.45
CA MET A 166 44.48 -42.47 -50.61
C MET A 166 43.43 -42.29 -49.50
N LYS A 167 42.72 -43.37 -49.12
CA LYS A 167 41.79 -43.39 -47.99
C LYS A 167 42.50 -43.11 -46.66
N LEU A 168 43.67 -43.70 -46.44
CA LEU A 168 44.48 -43.50 -45.24
C LEU A 168 44.94 -42.04 -45.13
N LYS A 169 45.37 -41.43 -46.24
CA LYS A 169 45.73 -40.01 -46.29
C LYS A 169 44.54 -39.10 -45.97
N HIS A 170 43.36 -39.40 -46.52
CA HIS A 170 42.13 -38.66 -46.21
C HIS A 170 41.77 -38.76 -44.72
N ALA A 171 41.74 -39.97 -44.17
CA ALA A 171 41.42 -40.21 -42.77
C ALA A 171 42.42 -39.55 -41.81
N GLN A 172 43.72 -39.57 -42.12
CA GLN A 172 44.74 -38.86 -41.33
C GLN A 172 44.53 -37.34 -41.33
N GLN A 173 44.14 -36.77 -42.47
CA GLN A 173 43.91 -35.34 -42.60
C GLN A 173 42.62 -34.91 -41.88
N GLU A 174 41.59 -35.75 -41.93
CA GLU A 174 40.33 -35.56 -41.21
C GLU A 174 40.52 -35.66 -39.69
N LEU A 175 41.29 -36.66 -39.23
CA LEU A 175 41.68 -36.82 -37.82
C LEU A 175 42.41 -35.59 -37.30
N LYS A 176 43.38 -35.06 -38.07
CA LYS A 176 44.14 -33.86 -37.68
C LYS A 176 43.23 -32.64 -37.56
N THR A 177 42.25 -32.50 -38.46
CA THR A 177 41.28 -31.40 -38.43
C THR A 177 40.36 -31.52 -37.22
N LYS A 178 39.81 -32.71 -36.96
CA LYS A 178 38.95 -32.99 -35.80
C LYS A 178 39.68 -32.82 -34.47
N GLN A 179 40.94 -33.25 -34.37
CA GLN A 179 41.77 -33.01 -33.18
C GLN A 179 41.99 -31.51 -32.90
N ALA A 180 42.17 -30.70 -33.96
CA ALA A 180 42.30 -29.26 -33.81
C ALA A 180 40.98 -28.60 -33.38
N GLU A 181 39.84 -29.06 -33.90
CA GLU A 181 38.50 -28.61 -33.49
C GLU A 181 38.21 -28.94 -32.02
N VAL A 182 38.49 -30.17 -31.58
CA VAL A 182 38.31 -30.61 -30.18
C VAL A 182 39.15 -29.76 -29.23
N LYS A 183 40.43 -29.51 -29.54
CA LYS A 183 41.28 -28.64 -28.72
C LYS A 183 40.75 -27.20 -28.62
N LYS A 184 40.23 -26.65 -29.72
CA LYS A 184 39.60 -25.32 -29.70
C LYS A 184 38.34 -25.32 -28.84
N MET A 185 37.47 -26.31 -29.00
CA MET A 185 36.24 -26.46 -28.21
C MET A 185 36.53 -26.60 -26.72
N ASP A 186 37.51 -27.43 -26.32
CA ASP A 186 37.95 -27.57 -24.92
C ASP A 186 38.43 -26.25 -24.32
N SER A 187 39.18 -25.46 -25.10
CA SER A 187 39.67 -24.16 -24.64
C SER A 187 38.55 -23.11 -24.52
N GLY A 188 37.52 -23.19 -25.39
CA GLY A 188 36.32 -22.37 -25.30
C GLY A 188 35.48 -22.74 -24.09
N TYR A 189 35.20 -24.03 -23.92
CA TYR A 189 34.44 -24.57 -22.79
C TYR A 189 35.03 -24.18 -21.43
N LYS A 190 36.36 -24.26 -21.28
CA LYS A 190 37.02 -23.82 -20.04
C LYS A 190 36.80 -22.34 -19.75
N LYS A 191 36.93 -21.48 -20.76
CA LYS A 191 36.70 -20.03 -20.61
C LYS A 191 35.25 -19.73 -20.27
N ASP A 192 34.31 -20.38 -20.94
CA ASP A 192 32.88 -20.18 -20.70
C ASP A 192 32.49 -20.67 -19.30
N ASN A 193 33.08 -21.77 -18.83
CA ASN A 193 32.86 -22.28 -17.49
C ASN A 193 33.45 -21.36 -16.40
N GLU A 194 34.66 -20.82 -16.62
CA GLU A 194 35.24 -19.81 -15.73
C GLU A 194 34.38 -18.54 -15.67
N ALA A 195 33.87 -18.07 -16.81
CA ALA A 195 32.96 -16.93 -16.87
C ALA A 195 31.63 -17.20 -16.16
N PHE A 196 31.07 -18.40 -16.33
CA PHE A 196 29.84 -18.81 -15.66
C PHE A 196 30.00 -18.83 -14.13
N GLU A 197 31.08 -19.42 -13.62
CA GLU A 197 31.36 -19.46 -12.18
C GLU A 197 31.61 -18.05 -11.61
N ALA A 198 32.26 -17.17 -12.36
CA ALA A 198 32.43 -15.77 -11.96
C ALA A 198 31.08 -15.03 -11.87
N VAL A 199 30.19 -15.20 -12.87
CA VAL A 199 28.85 -14.61 -12.86
C VAL A 199 27.99 -15.17 -11.73
N LYS A 200 28.05 -16.48 -11.50
CA LYS A 200 27.34 -17.14 -10.41
C LYS A 200 27.77 -16.60 -9.04
N LYS A 201 29.07 -16.47 -8.80
CA LYS A 201 29.61 -15.89 -7.56
C LYS A 201 29.18 -14.42 -7.38
N ASN A 202 29.11 -13.65 -8.46
CA ASN A 202 28.62 -12.27 -8.40
C ASN A 202 27.12 -12.21 -8.09
N LYS A 203 26.32 -13.11 -8.66
CA LYS A 203 24.90 -13.24 -8.34
C LYS A 203 24.69 -13.57 -6.85
N GLU A 204 25.42 -14.54 -6.32
CA GLU A 204 25.33 -14.94 -4.91
C GLU A 204 25.70 -13.77 -3.98
N LYS A 205 26.76 -13.02 -4.29
CA LYS A 205 27.13 -11.80 -3.54
C LYS A 205 26.03 -10.74 -3.56
N LEU A 206 25.46 -10.46 -4.74
CA LEU A 206 24.38 -9.48 -4.88
C LEU A 206 23.12 -9.92 -4.11
N GLU A 207 22.79 -11.22 -4.11
CA GLU A 207 21.68 -11.76 -3.32
C GLU A 207 21.92 -11.61 -1.81
N GLU A 208 23.15 -11.81 -1.33
CA GLU A 208 23.51 -11.55 0.07
C GLU A 208 23.43 -10.06 0.43
N GLU A 209 23.90 -9.18 -0.44
CA GLU A 209 23.81 -7.73 -0.25
C GLU A 209 22.35 -7.24 -0.21
N ILE A 210 21.50 -7.75 -1.10
CA ILE A 210 20.05 -7.47 -1.08
C ILE A 210 19.40 -7.98 0.21
N LYS A 211 19.75 -9.18 0.67
CA LYS A 211 19.25 -9.71 1.96
C LYS A 211 19.69 -8.85 3.14
N LYS A 212 20.92 -8.34 3.15
CA LYS A 212 21.42 -7.43 4.20
C LYS A 212 20.67 -6.10 4.23
N LEU A 213 20.15 -5.65 3.09
CA LEU A 213 19.38 -4.41 2.98
C LEU A 213 17.94 -4.54 3.50
N ASN A 214 17.51 -5.72 3.98
CA ASN A 214 16.13 -5.98 4.43
C ASN A 214 15.07 -5.50 3.43
N TYR A 215 15.41 -5.55 2.14
CA TYR A 215 14.52 -5.16 1.07
C TYR A 215 13.52 -6.29 0.82
N GLU A 216 12.24 -5.99 1.02
CA GLU A 216 11.13 -6.87 0.64
C GLU A 216 10.43 -6.24 -0.55
N ASP A 217 10.41 -6.98 -1.67
CA ASP A 217 9.72 -6.54 -2.87
C ASP A 217 8.23 -6.29 -2.57
N GLY A 218 7.72 -5.14 -3.02
CA GLY A 218 6.35 -4.70 -2.78
C GLY A 218 6.04 -4.13 -1.38
N LYS A 219 6.96 -4.19 -0.40
CA LYS A 219 6.71 -3.60 0.95
C LYS A 219 6.56 -2.08 0.91
N GLU A 220 7.38 -1.41 0.10
CA GLU A 220 7.30 0.04 -0.07
C GLU A 220 5.95 0.46 -0.67
N GLU A 221 5.48 -0.25 -1.69
CA GLU A 221 4.17 0.02 -2.30
C GLU A 221 3.03 -0.15 -1.28
N GLN A 222 3.07 -1.21 -0.48
CA GLN A 222 2.09 -1.42 0.61
C GLN A 222 2.13 -0.30 1.66
N LEU A 223 3.32 0.16 2.03
CA LEU A 223 3.48 1.28 2.98
C LEU A 223 2.97 2.60 2.40
N LEU A 224 3.20 2.84 1.10
CA LEU A 224 2.71 4.02 0.39
C LEU A 224 1.18 4.01 0.27
N GLU A 225 0.58 2.85 -0.02
CA GLU A 225 -0.86 2.67 -0.05
C GLU A 225 -1.47 2.90 1.34
N LYS A 226 -0.91 2.26 2.38
CA LYS A 226 -1.35 2.47 3.76
C LYS A 226 -1.22 3.93 4.20
N ARG A 227 -0.15 4.63 3.78
CA ARG A 227 0.02 6.07 4.03
C ARG A 227 -1.08 6.88 3.34
N ARG A 228 -1.42 6.56 2.09
CA ARG A 228 -2.52 7.23 1.35
C ARG A 228 -3.86 7.03 2.07
N ASP A 229 -4.15 5.82 2.51
CA ASP A 229 -5.40 5.53 3.23
C ASP A 229 -5.47 6.21 4.58
N LEU A 230 -4.40 6.16 5.37
CA LEU A 230 -4.32 6.88 6.63
C LEU A 230 -4.45 8.39 6.42
N SER A 231 -3.82 8.95 5.38
CA SER A 231 -3.94 10.37 5.05
C SER A 231 -5.38 10.77 4.70
N ARG A 232 -6.08 9.96 3.89
CA ARG A 232 -7.51 10.15 3.58
C ARG A 232 -8.38 10.08 4.84
N ASN A 233 -8.13 9.11 5.71
CA ASN A 233 -8.85 8.96 6.97
C ASN A 233 -8.61 10.16 7.91
N VAL A 234 -7.38 10.64 8.01
CA VAL A 234 -7.05 11.86 8.76
C VAL A 234 -7.76 13.07 8.17
N GLY A 235 -7.79 13.21 6.84
CA GLY A 235 -8.55 14.27 6.15
C GLY A 235 -10.03 14.25 6.52
N ARG A 236 -10.69 13.09 6.37
CA ARG A 236 -12.11 12.91 6.72
C ARG A 236 -12.40 13.20 8.20
N LEU A 237 -11.54 12.73 9.11
CA LEU A 237 -11.69 13.00 10.55
C LEU A 237 -11.50 14.49 10.88
N ARG A 238 -10.57 15.17 10.20
CA ARG A 238 -10.39 16.63 10.34
C ARG A 238 -11.60 17.40 9.84
N GLU A 239 -12.17 17.03 8.69
CA GLU A 239 -13.39 17.66 8.17
C GLU A 239 -14.58 17.45 9.12
N ALA A 240 -14.76 16.22 9.63
CA ALA A 240 -15.80 15.93 10.61
C ALA A 240 -15.60 16.73 11.91
N TYR A 241 -14.36 16.84 12.38
CA TYR A 241 -14.00 17.66 13.54
C TYR A 241 -14.31 19.13 13.30
N GLU A 242 -13.85 19.72 12.19
CA GLU A 242 -14.11 21.14 11.90
C GLU A 242 -15.60 21.43 11.69
N SER A 243 -16.35 20.50 11.06
CA SER A 243 -17.81 20.63 10.95
C SER A 243 -18.48 20.64 12.32
N LEU A 244 -18.07 19.74 13.23
CA LEU A 244 -18.59 19.70 14.60
C LEU A 244 -18.24 20.98 15.38
N MET A 245 -16.98 21.41 15.29
CA MET A 245 -16.49 22.61 15.98
C MET A 245 -17.06 23.90 15.41
N SER A 246 -17.48 23.92 14.14
CA SER A 246 -18.18 25.03 13.52
C SER A 246 -19.61 25.15 14.06
N ARG A 247 -20.32 24.02 14.20
CA ARG A 247 -21.67 23.97 14.82
C ARG A 247 -21.61 24.36 16.30
N TYR A 248 -20.63 23.84 17.03
CA TYR A 248 -20.47 24.05 18.47
C TYR A 248 -19.24 24.90 18.80
N SER A 249 -19.23 26.15 18.33
CA SER A 249 -18.09 27.08 18.53
C SER A 249 -17.73 27.28 20.02
N SER A 250 -18.69 27.13 20.93
CA SER A 250 -18.50 27.19 22.39
C SER A 250 -17.65 26.06 22.95
N LEU A 251 -17.44 24.95 22.22
CA LEU A 251 -16.53 23.88 22.62
C LEU A 251 -15.08 24.12 22.17
N ARG A 252 -14.82 25.17 21.38
CA ARG A 252 -13.45 25.55 20.99
C ARG A 252 -12.80 26.34 22.11
N PHE A 253 -11.64 25.89 22.58
CA PHE A 253 -10.81 26.63 23.54
C PHE A 253 -9.42 26.87 22.93
N ASP A 254 -9.27 28.03 22.29
CA ASP A 254 -8.00 28.49 21.73
C ASP A 254 -7.39 29.54 22.68
N TYR A 255 -6.10 29.43 22.96
CA TYR A 255 -5.34 30.44 23.67
C TYR A 255 -3.91 30.53 23.09
N ARG A 256 -3.30 31.71 23.20
CA ARG A 256 -1.89 31.93 22.88
C ARG A 256 -1.04 31.58 24.10
N ASP A 257 0.08 30.89 23.89
CA ASP A 257 1.00 30.52 24.98
C ASP A 257 1.41 31.78 25.79
N PRO A 258 1.04 31.88 27.08
CA PRO A 258 1.22 33.10 27.88
C PRO A 258 2.67 33.51 28.16
N GLU A 259 3.61 32.56 28.05
CA GLU A 259 5.03 32.75 28.34
C GLU A 259 5.90 31.80 27.50
N LYS A 260 7.21 32.08 27.46
CA LYS A 260 8.18 31.21 26.78
C LYS A 260 8.30 29.87 27.53
N ASN A 261 8.37 28.77 26.79
CA ASN A 261 8.38 27.39 27.34
C ASN A 261 7.11 27.06 28.16
N TRP A 262 5.95 27.51 27.70
CA TRP A 262 4.66 27.20 28.32
C TRP A 262 4.38 25.69 28.30
N ASP A 263 4.07 25.13 29.46
CA ASP A 263 3.60 23.76 29.58
C ASP A 263 2.08 23.68 29.37
N LYS A 264 1.68 23.10 28.23
CA LYS A 264 0.27 22.97 27.83
C LYS A 264 -0.50 22.01 28.74
N ASN A 265 0.17 21.08 29.42
CA ASN A 265 -0.49 20.12 30.32
C ASN A 265 -1.07 20.76 31.58
N ARG A 266 -0.65 21.98 31.91
CA ARG A 266 -1.23 22.79 33.00
C ARG A 266 -2.67 23.19 32.73
N VAL A 267 -3.08 23.16 31.47
CA VAL A 267 -4.45 23.46 31.03
C VAL A 267 -5.14 22.16 30.65
N LYS A 268 -6.08 21.72 31.48
CA LYS A 268 -6.78 20.44 31.28
C LYS A 268 -7.81 20.55 30.15
N GLY A 269 -8.42 21.74 30.00
CA GLY A 269 -9.39 22.01 28.93
C GLY A 269 -10.80 22.28 29.47
N LEU A 270 -11.80 22.21 28.59
CA LEU A 270 -13.19 22.48 28.95
C LEU A 270 -13.79 21.31 29.72
N ILE A 271 -14.71 21.58 30.64
CA ILE A 271 -15.42 20.53 31.36
C ILE A 271 -16.14 19.57 30.41
N ALA A 272 -16.77 20.10 29.36
CA ALA A 272 -17.46 19.29 28.35
C ALA A 272 -16.56 18.25 27.65
N SER A 273 -15.26 18.53 27.49
CA SER A 273 -14.29 17.59 26.90
C SER A 273 -13.65 16.64 27.92
N LEU A 274 -13.89 16.85 29.21
CA LEU A 274 -13.23 16.14 30.32
C LEU A 274 -14.17 15.17 31.06
N ILE A 275 -15.43 15.09 30.63
CA ILE A 275 -16.42 14.17 31.19
C ILE A 275 -16.85 13.14 30.15
N THR A 276 -17.17 11.96 30.63
CA THR A 276 -17.85 10.91 29.87
C THR A 276 -19.18 10.62 30.54
N VAL A 277 -20.29 10.76 29.82
CA VAL A 277 -21.61 10.41 30.35
C VAL A 277 -21.74 8.88 30.41
N LYS A 278 -22.05 8.32 31.59
CA LYS A 278 -22.16 6.86 31.76
C LYS A 278 -23.42 6.28 31.10
N ASP A 279 -24.53 7.00 31.23
CA ASP A 279 -25.81 6.64 30.61
C ASP A 279 -26.32 7.80 29.73
N PRO A 280 -26.41 7.60 28.40
CA PRO A 280 -26.94 8.61 27.48
C PRO A 280 -28.32 9.15 27.86
N SER A 281 -29.16 8.39 28.56
CA SER A 281 -30.48 8.85 29.01
C SER A 281 -30.41 10.05 29.97
N SER A 282 -29.28 10.18 30.67
CA SER A 282 -29.02 11.26 31.63
C SER A 282 -28.33 12.48 31.02
N ALA A 283 -28.03 12.47 29.71
CA ALA A 283 -27.26 13.53 29.07
C ALA A 283 -27.93 14.91 29.20
N THR A 284 -29.24 15.00 28.95
CA THR A 284 -30.01 16.24 29.08
C THR A 284 -30.02 16.75 30.51
N ALA A 285 -30.23 15.86 31.49
CA ALA A 285 -30.17 16.23 32.90
C ALA A 285 -28.78 16.77 33.28
N LEU A 286 -27.72 16.09 32.86
CA LEU A 286 -26.33 16.49 33.15
C LEU A 286 -25.97 17.81 32.48
N GLU A 287 -26.47 18.05 31.26
CA GLU A 287 -26.33 19.32 30.57
C GLU A 287 -26.95 20.46 31.38
N VAL A 288 -28.18 20.27 31.87
CA VAL A 288 -28.89 21.27 32.69
C VAL A 288 -28.24 21.45 34.06
N VAL A 289 -27.73 20.37 34.68
CA VAL A 289 -27.02 20.43 35.97
C VAL A 289 -25.78 21.31 35.84
N ALA A 290 -24.97 21.11 34.81
CA ALA A 290 -23.75 21.89 34.60
C ALA A 290 -24.05 23.28 34.03
N GLY A 291 -25.03 23.39 33.13
CA GLY A 291 -25.40 24.61 32.43
C GLY A 291 -24.18 25.29 31.77
N GLY A 292 -24.06 26.59 31.95
CA GLY A 292 -22.91 27.36 31.45
C GLY A 292 -21.54 26.89 31.99
N ARG A 293 -21.50 26.12 33.09
CA ARG A 293 -20.25 25.60 33.66
C ARG A 293 -19.59 24.53 32.79
N LEU A 294 -20.30 23.94 31.82
CA LEU A 294 -19.73 23.03 30.82
C LEU A 294 -18.59 23.69 30.02
N TYR A 295 -18.70 24.99 29.82
CA TYR A 295 -17.74 25.79 29.05
C TYR A 295 -16.64 26.40 29.93
N ASN A 296 -16.58 26.04 31.21
CA ASN A 296 -15.49 26.45 32.08
C ASN A 296 -14.22 25.66 31.75
N VAL A 297 -13.07 26.33 31.89
CA VAL A 297 -11.76 25.73 31.61
C VAL A 297 -11.10 25.32 32.92
N VAL A 298 -10.66 24.07 33.01
CA VAL A 298 -9.94 23.54 34.17
C VAL A 298 -8.44 23.74 33.99
N VAL A 299 -7.77 24.25 35.02
CA VAL A 299 -6.31 24.44 35.09
C VAL A 299 -5.75 23.88 36.38
N ASP A 300 -4.47 23.57 36.40
CA ASP A 300 -3.76 23.08 37.59
C ASP A 300 -3.81 24.06 38.78
N THR A 301 -3.52 25.34 38.52
CA THR A 301 -3.31 26.38 39.53
C THR A 301 -3.96 27.72 39.17
N GLU A 302 -4.23 28.54 40.18
CA GLU A 302 -4.70 29.92 40.02
C GLU A 302 -3.68 30.80 39.28
N VAL A 303 -2.38 30.49 39.43
CA VAL A 303 -1.30 31.19 38.70
C VAL A 303 -1.42 30.94 37.20
N THR A 304 -1.61 29.69 36.78
CA THR A 304 -1.86 29.32 35.38
C THR A 304 -3.12 30.01 34.86
N GLY A 305 -4.21 29.99 35.63
CA GLY A 305 -5.45 30.69 35.28
C GLY A 305 -5.26 32.19 35.08
N LYS A 306 -4.51 32.85 35.98
CA LYS A 306 -4.18 34.28 35.85
C LYS A 306 -3.39 34.57 34.58
N LYS A 307 -2.36 33.77 34.27
CA LYS A 307 -1.55 33.94 33.05
C LYS A 307 -2.39 33.80 31.78
N LEU A 308 -3.32 32.84 31.74
CA LEU A 308 -4.24 32.67 30.61
C LEU A 308 -5.17 33.88 30.43
N LEU A 309 -5.71 34.43 31.53
CA LEU A 309 -6.60 35.60 31.45
C LEU A 309 -5.86 36.88 31.03
N GLU A 310 -4.62 37.07 31.49
CA GLU A 310 -3.84 38.29 31.19
C GLU A 310 -3.14 38.25 29.83
N LYS A 311 -2.62 37.09 29.43
CA LYS A 311 -1.71 36.95 28.26
C LYS A 311 -2.14 35.88 27.27
N GLY A 312 -3.23 35.16 27.52
CA GLY A 312 -3.69 34.06 26.66
C GLY A 312 -4.47 34.49 25.41
N GLU A 313 -4.70 35.80 25.20
CA GLU A 313 -5.46 36.35 24.06
C GLU A 313 -6.79 35.62 23.81
N LEU A 314 -7.55 35.39 24.88
CA LEU A 314 -8.80 34.63 24.84
C LEU A 314 -9.85 35.37 23.99
N LYS A 315 -10.41 34.67 23.00
CA LYS A 315 -11.38 35.23 22.05
C LYS A 315 -12.75 35.54 22.67
N ARG A 316 -13.05 35.02 23.87
CA ARG A 316 -14.33 35.21 24.56
C ARG A 316 -14.15 35.20 26.08
N ARG A 317 -15.17 35.69 26.78
CA ARG A 317 -15.24 35.62 28.25
C ARG A 317 -15.38 34.16 28.68
N LEU A 318 -14.46 33.70 29.51
CA LEU A 318 -14.39 32.34 30.03
C LEU A 318 -14.26 32.35 31.55
N THR A 319 -14.76 31.31 32.20
CA THR A 319 -14.53 31.08 33.63
C THR A 319 -13.50 29.96 33.77
N ILE A 320 -12.45 30.21 34.56
CA ILE A 320 -11.38 29.25 34.81
C ILE A 320 -11.54 28.63 36.20
N ILE A 321 -11.38 27.31 36.30
CA ILE A 321 -11.44 26.53 37.53
C ILE A 321 -10.02 26.05 37.89
N PRO A 322 -9.33 26.70 38.85
CA PRO A 322 -8.03 26.25 39.32
C PRO A 322 -8.16 25.10 40.33
N LEU A 323 -7.61 23.93 40.00
CA LEU A 323 -7.72 22.71 40.81
C LEU A 323 -7.10 22.84 42.21
N ASN A 324 -6.06 23.68 42.37
CA ASN A 324 -5.42 23.90 43.66
C ASN A 324 -6.23 24.79 44.62
N LYS A 325 -7.14 25.64 44.12
CA LYS A 325 -7.92 26.60 44.92
C LYS A 325 -9.42 26.31 44.95
N ILE A 326 -9.95 25.55 43.99
CA ILE A 326 -11.37 25.27 43.93
C ILE A 326 -11.80 24.54 45.20
N SER A 327 -12.76 25.14 45.90
CA SER A 327 -13.44 24.53 47.03
C SER A 327 -14.76 23.98 46.53
N ALA A 328 -14.90 22.67 46.59
CA ALA A 328 -16.11 21.97 46.19
C ALA A 328 -16.84 21.48 47.44
N ARG A 329 -18.15 21.73 47.50
CA ARG A 329 -19.03 21.07 48.46
C ARG A 329 -19.62 19.85 47.76
N ARG A 330 -19.50 18.68 48.38
CA ARG A 330 -20.22 17.48 47.96
C ARG A 330 -21.39 17.24 48.90
N LEU A 331 -22.51 16.78 48.33
CA LEU A 331 -23.66 16.36 49.12
C LEU A 331 -23.27 15.18 50.02
N GLY A 332 -23.65 15.23 51.29
CA GLY A 332 -23.37 14.16 52.25
C GLY A 332 -24.07 12.87 51.86
N ASN A 333 -23.42 11.73 52.14
CA ASN A 333 -24.00 10.41 51.85
C ASN A 333 -25.34 10.21 52.56
N ASP A 334 -25.50 10.77 53.76
CA ASP A 334 -26.76 10.71 54.51
C ASP A 334 -27.91 11.38 53.75
N THR A 335 -27.68 12.56 53.17
CA THR A 335 -28.69 13.27 52.36
C THR A 335 -29.06 12.49 51.10
N VAL A 336 -28.07 11.90 50.42
CA VAL A 336 -28.31 11.04 49.26
C VAL A 336 -29.13 9.80 49.66
N ASN A 337 -28.82 9.18 50.80
CA ASN A 337 -29.55 8.01 51.29
C ASN A 337 -30.99 8.35 51.69
N VAL A 338 -31.21 9.52 52.30
CA VAL A 338 -32.58 10.01 52.60
C VAL A 338 -33.36 10.23 51.32
N ALA A 339 -32.75 10.80 50.27
CA ALA A 339 -33.38 10.95 48.96
C ALA A 339 -33.77 9.60 48.36
N LYS A 340 -32.85 8.63 48.36
CA LYS A 340 -33.10 7.27 47.86
C LYS A 340 -34.22 6.56 48.61
N ASN A 341 -34.30 6.72 49.93
CA ASN A 341 -35.39 6.16 50.73
C ASN A 341 -36.74 6.84 50.46
N LEU A 342 -36.73 8.10 50.03
CA LEU A 342 -37.95 8.87 49.79
C LEU A 342 -38.62 8.52 48.45
N VAL A 343 -37.83 8.37 47.38
CA VAL A 343 -38.36 8.18 46.01
C VAL A 343 -37.95 6.87 45.35
N GLY A 344 -37.10 6.06 46.00
CA GLY A 344 -36.53 4.83 45.45
C GLY A 344 -35.09 5.04 44.95
N ALA A 345 -34.23 4.04 45.17
CA ALA A 345 -32.80 4.13 44.87
C ALA A 345 -32.49 4.30 43.37
N ASP A 346 -33.36 3.79 42.50
CA ASP A 346 -33.21 3.86 41.04
C ASP A 346 -33.72 5.20 40.47
N ASN A 347 -34.54 5.92 41.23
CA ASN A 347 -35.23 7.13 40.79
C ASN A 347 -34.49 8.42 41.17
N VAL A 348 -33.41 8.32 41.95
CA VAL A 348 -32.59 9.48 42.33
C VAL A 348 -31.11 9.14 42.44
N HIS A 349 -30.31 9.92 41.72
CA HIS A 349 -28.86 9.77 41.65
C HIS A 349 -28.18 11.11 41.92
N LEU A 350 -26.99 11.07 42.51
CA LEU A 350 -26.14 12.26 42.55
C LEU A 350 -25.57 12.48 41.14
N ALA A 351 -25.66 13.70 40.58
CA ALA A 351 -25.19 13.96 39.21
C ALA A 351 -23.72 13.53 39.00
N LEU A 352 -22.87 13.72 40.02
CA LEU A 352 -21.47 13.29 40.01
C LEU A 352 -21.30 11.78 39.75
N THR A 353 -22.25 10.95 40.16
CA THR A 353 -22.16 9.49 39.97
C THR A 353 -22.49 9.04 38.56
N LEU A 354 -23.15 9.89 37.77
CA LEU A 354 -23.56 9.63 36.38
C LEU A 354 -22.49 10.03 35.35
N VAL A 355 -21.42 10.70 35.78
CA VAL A 355 -20.28 11.08 34.94
C VAL A 355 -19.03 10.27 35.29
N GLY A 356 -18.23 9.96 34.28
CA GLY A 356 -16.86 9.44 34.39
C GLY A 356 -15.84 10.53 34.06
N TYR A 357 -14.74 10.55 34.79
CA TYR A 357 -13.68 11.57 34.66
C TYR A 357 -12.40 11.08 35.35
N ASP A 358 -11.26 11.70 35.02
CA ASP A 358 -9.97 11.37 35.64
C ASP A 358 -9.87 11.84 37.10
N SER A 359 -9.21 11.05 37.94
CA SER A 359 -9.14 11.30 39.40
C SER A 359 -8.53 12.66 39.76
N GLU A 360 -7.65 13.20 38.92
CA GLU A 360 -7.07 14.54 39.12
C GLU A 360 -8.11 15.67 39.02
N LEU A 361 -9.25 15.43 38.37
CA LEU A 361 -10.32 16.39 38.14
C LEU A 361 -11.42 16.35 39.21
N GLN A 362 -11.30 15.47 40.21
CA GLN A 362 -12.31 15.21 41.24
C GLN A 362 -12.91 16.50 41.82
N LYS A 363 -12.07 17.45 42.24
CA LYS A 363 -12.54 18.70 42.85
C LYS A 363 -13.35 19.58 41.88
N ALA A 364 -12.95 19.63 40.61
CA ALA A 364 -13.69 20.38 39.60
C ALA A 364 -15.06 19.73 39.31
N MET A 365 -15.10 18.40 39.25
CA MET A 365 -16.35 17.67 39.01
C MET A 365 -17.29 17.74 40.22
N GLU A 366 -16.77 17.65 41.45
CA GLU A 366 -17.55 17.87 42.67
C GLU A 366 -18.14 19.29 42.72
N TYR A 367 -17.40 20.31 42.28
CA TYR A 367 -17.90 21.68 42.23
C TYR A 367 -19.09 21.86 41.27
N ILE A 368 -19.14 21.08 40.18
CA ILE A 368 -20.18 21.21 39.16
C ILE A 368 -21.35 20.26 39.42
N PHE A 369 -21.05 18.99 39.68
CA PHE A 369 -22.03 17.90 39.77
C PHE A 369 -22.25 17.36 41.19
N GLY A 370 -21.48 17.84 42.18
CA GLY A 370 -21.48 17.30 43.55
C GLY A 370 -22.62 17.78 44.45
N THR A 371 -23.40 18.77 44.03
CA THR A 371 -24.48 19.38 44.85
C THR A 371 -25.88 19.22 44.27
N THR A 372 -26.03 18.48 43.17
CA THR A 372 -27.31 18.39 42.45
C THR A 372 -27.73 16.95 42.29
N LEU A 373 -29.00 16.67 42.58
CA LEU A 373 -29.61 15.35 42.40
C LEU A 373 -30.29 15.28 41.03
N VAL A 374 -30.23 14.12 40.39
CA VAL A 374 -30.93 13.82 39.14
C VAL A 374 -32.03 12.83 39.45
N CYS A 375 -33.27 13.16 39.08
CA CYS A 375 -34.46 12.35 39.31
C CYS A 375 -35.10 11.92 37.99
N ASP A 376 -35.85 10.83 38.00
CA ASP A 376 -36.59 10.30 36.86
C ASP A 376 -37.75 11.21 36.40
N THR A 377 -38.54 11.72 37.34
CA THR A 377 -39.81 12.42 37.11
C THR A 377 -39.87 13.75 37.86
N MET A 378 -40.75 14.66 37.40
CA MET A 378 -41.00 15.95 38.06
C MET A 378 -41.54 15.79 39.48
N ASP A 379 -42.42 14.81 39.71
CA ASP A 379 -42.99 14.55 41.04
C ASP A 379 -41.92 14.12 42.04
N ASN A 380 -41.00 13.25 41.63
CA ASN A 380 -39.90 12.81 42.47
C ASN A 380 -38.89 13.95 42.71
N ALA A 381 -38.54 14.72 41.67
CA ALA A 381 -37.68 15.89 41.82
C ALA A 381 -38.25 16.91 42.80
N LYS A 382 -39.55 17.21 42.71
CA LYS A 382 -40.25 18.12 43.63
C LYS A 382 -40.24 17.60 45.07
N LYS A 383 -40.54 16.31 45.28
CA LYS A 383 -40.52 15.68 46.61
C LYS A 383 -39.13 15.76 47.23
N VAL A 384 -38.09 15.43 46.47
CA VAL A 384 -36.70 15.43 46.94
C VAL A 384 -36.21 16.83 47.24
N THR A 385 -36.46 17.80 46.36
CA THR A 385 -35.95 19.17 46.53
C THR A 385 -36.52 19.87 47.76
N PHE A 386 -37.82 19.71 48.04
CA PHE A 386 -38.50 20.42 49.12
C PHE A 386 -38.65 19.60 50.42
N ASP A 387 -38.11 18.37 50.50
CA ASP A 387 -38.02 17.65 51.78
C ASP A 387 -37.10 18.42 52.74
N LYS A 388 -37.59 18.67 53.96
CA LYS A 388 -36.90 19.48 54.98
C LYS A 388 -35.51 18.94 55.36
N ARG A 389 -35.26 17.64 55.16
CA ARG A 389 -33.98 16.97 55.46
C ARG A 389 -33.00 17.02 54.28
N ILE A 390 -33.50 17.30 53.07
CA ILE A 390 -32.71 17.27 51.83
C ILE A 390 -32.39 18.68 51.36
N MET A 391 -33.41 19.53 51.14
CA MET A 391 -33.28 20.93 50.71
C MET A 391 -32.18 21.15 49.66
N THR A 392 -32.18 20.34 48.60
CA THR A 392 -31.13 20.30 47.58
C THR A 392 -31.72 20.46 46.18
N LYS A 393 -30.98 21.12 45.29
CA LYS A 393 -31.37 21.28 43.89
C LYS A 393 -31.51 19.92 43.21
N SER A 394 -32.61 19.71 42.49
CA SER A 394 -32.84 18.50 41.71
C SER A 394 -33.16 18.84 40.25
N VAL A 395 -32.75 17.95 39.35
CA VAL A 395 -33.01 18.05 37.91
C VAL A 395 -33.68 16.76 37.44
N THR A 396 -34.68 16.83 36.58
CA THR A 396 -35.32 15.65 35.99
C THR A 396 -34.50 15.11 34.81
N LEU A 397 -34.69 13.86 34.41
CA LEU A 397 -34.12 13.32 33.16
C LEU A 397 -34.52 14.16 31.93
N GLY A 398 -35.70 14.78 31.96
CA GLY A 398 -36.19 15.70 30.93
C GLY A 398 -35.57 17.11 30.96
N GLY A 399 -34.76 17.44 31.98
CA GLY A 399 -34.09 18.74 32.08
C GLY A 399 -34.85 19.81 32.88
N ASP A 400 -35.92 19.48 33.59
CA ASP A 400 -36.60 20.41 34.49
C ASP A 400 -35.81 20.57 35.78
N THR A 401 -35.65 21.79 36.24
CA THR A 401 -34.86 22.15 37.43
C THR A 401 -35.73 22.64 38.57
N PHE A 402 -35.53 22.07 39.75
CA PHE A 402 -36.17 22.47 41.01
C PHE A 402 -35.09 22.96 41.97
N ASP A 403 -35.21 24.20 42.44
CA ASP A 403 -34.31 24.78 43.44
C ASP A 403 -35.02 24.93 44.79
N PRO A 404 -34.40 24.54 45.91
CA PRO A 404 -34.97 24.73 47.25
C PRO A 404 -35.23 26.20 47.60
N GLN A 405 -34.61 27.16 46.89
CA GLN A 405 -34.89 28.59 47.01
C GLN A 405 -36.22 29.02 46.35
N GLY A 406 -36.99 28.08 45.81
CA GLY A 406 -38.32 28.33 45.28
C GLY A 406 -38.37 28.68 43.79
N THR A 407 -37.29 28.40 43.04
CA THR A 407 -37.29 28.55 41.59
C THR A 407 -37.54 27.21 40.90
N LEU A 408 -38.34 27.27 39.85
CA LEU A 408 -38.63 26.16 38.94
C LEU A 408 -38.29 26.64 37.53
N SER A 409 -37.59 25.81 36.76
CA SER A 409 -37.30 26.09 35.36
C SER A 409 -37.56 24.84 34.55
N GLY A 410 -38.38 24.94 33.51
CA GLY A 410 -38.75 23.83 32.63
C GLY A 410 -39.28 24.36 31.30
N GLY A 411 -39.19 23.55 30.25
CA GLY A 411 -39.58 23.92 28.89
C GLY A 411 -39.02 22.98 27.83
N ILE A 412 -39.49 23.12 26.60
CA ILE A 412 -38.98 22.33 25.45
C ILE A 412 -37.64 22.94 25.02
N PHE A 413 -36.56 22.17 25.14
CA PHE A 413 -35.29 22.51 24.52
C PHE A 413 -35.43 22.38 22.99
N PHE A 414 -35.50 23.52 22.29
CA PHE A 414 -35.25 23.56 20.85
C PHE A 414 -33.73 23.53 20.65
N PHE A 415 -33.22 22.40 20.17
CA PHE A 415 -31.85 22.26 19.70
C PHE A 415 -31.62 22.99 18.38
#